data_AF-A0A358B2B3-F1
#
_entry.id   AF-A0A358B2B3-F1
#
_cell.length_a   1.000
_cell.length_b   1.000
_cell.length_c   1.000
_cell.angle_alpha   90.00
_cell.angle_beta   90.00
_cell.angle_gamma   90.00
#
_symmetry.space_group_name_H-M   'P 1'
#
loop_
_entity.id
_entity.type
_entity.pdbx_description
1 polymer ?
#
loop_
_entity_poly.entity_id
_entity_poly.type
_entity_poly.pdbx_seq_one_letter_code
_entity_poly.pdbx_strand_id
1 'polypeptide(L)'
;MKTTAWKVAQGLRWCRSWREPLCVVAPRHLASDDPVTMLGNLPFVRFQFPMPLAALLNTELARLQVATQDITRMDSIASIINCAAKGNE
;
A
#
# COMPACT_ATOMS: atom_id res chain seq x y z
N MET A 1 10.88 15.08 17.83
CA MET A 1 10.46 14.52 16.52
C MET A 1 11.28 15.19 15.44
N LYS A 2 12.15 14.46 14.73
CA LYS A 2 12.97 15.01 13.63
C LYS A 2 12.32 14.60 12.31
N THR A 3 11.73 15.57 11.63
CA THR A 3 11.20 15.43 10.27
C THR A 3 12.37 15.38 9.31
N THR A 4 12.64 14.22 8.71
CA THR A 4 13.67 14.09 7.67
C THR A 4 13.14 14.76 6.40
N ALA A 5 13.47 16.03 6.22
CA ALA A 5 13.27 16.73 4.97
C ALA A 5 14.28 16.20 3.95
N TRP A 6 13.79 15.60 2.87
CA TRP A 6 14.61 15.12 1.76
C TRP A 6 15.29 16.33 1.11
N LYS A 7 16.62 16.39 1.16
CA LYS A 7 17.40 17.51 0.62
C LYS A 7 17.44 17.39 -0.90
N VAL A 8 16.65 18.21 -1.59
CA VAL A 8 16.68 18.33 -3.05
C VAL A 8 18.00 18.97 -3.47
N ALA A 9 18.69 18.42 -4.48
CA ALA A 9 19.93 19.00 -4.98
C ALA A 9 19.68 20.41 -5.56
N GLN A 10 20.64 21.32 -5.35
CA GLN A 10 20.57 22.69 -5.86
C GLN A 10 20.43 22.65 -7.40
N GLY A 11 19.38 23.28 -7.93
CA GLY A 11 19.05 23.29 -9.36
C GLY A 11 17.93 22.34 -9.80
N LEU A 12 17.51 21.40 -8.95
CA LEU A 12 16.35 20.55 -9.20
C LEU A 12 15.09 21.14 -8.54
N ARG A 13 14.00 21.24 -9.30
CA ARG A 13 12.67 21.56 -8.76
C ARG A 13 11.85 20.28 -8.68
N TRP A 14 11.37 19.93 -7.49
CA TRP A 14 10.32 18.92 -7.36
C TRP A 14 9.02 19.51 -7.88
N CYS A 15 8.57 19.00 -9.03
CA CYS A 15 7.23 19.23 -9.53
C CYS A 15 6.38 18.02 -9.14
N ARG A 16 5.23 18.26 -8.48
CA ARG A 16 4.23 17.20 -8.27
C ARG A 16 3.66 16.80 -9.63
N SER A 17 4.24 15.78 -10.26
CA SER A 17 3.87 15.35 -11.61
C SER A 17 2.63 14.48 -11.65
N TRP A 18 2.33 13.72 -10.58
CA TRP A 18 1.24 12.76 -10.57
C TRP A 18 0.73 12.50 -9.15
N ARG A 19 -0.60 12.38 -8.98
CA ARG A 19 -1.22 11.83 -7.76
C ARG A 19 -1.73 10.44 -8.12
N GLU A 20 -0.97 9.41 -7.79
CA GLU A 20 -1.46 8.05 -7.95
C GLU A 20 -2.36 7.73 -6.75
N PRO A 21 -3.62 7.31 -6.97
CA PRO A 21 -4.46 6.82 -5.89
C PRO A 21 -3.86 5.53 -5.32
N LEU A 22 -4.05 5.29 -4.02
CA LEU A 22 -3.76 3.99 -3.42
C LEU A 22 -4.80 2.98 -3.93
N CYS A 23 -4.34 1.91 -4.57
CA CYS A 23 -5.19 0.89 -5.16
C CYS A 23 -5.11 -0.42 -4.36
N VAL A 24 -6.25 -1.10 -4.24
CA VAL A 24 -6.32 -2.49 -3.76
C VAL A 24 -6.32 -3.40 -4.99
N VAL A 25 -5.44 -4.41 -4.99
CA VAL A 25 -5.37 -5.42 -6.05
C VAL A 25 -5.76 -6.76 -5.46
N ALA A 26 -6.68 -7.46 -6.11
CA ALA A 26 -7.15 -8.77 -5.69
C ALA A 26 -7.36 -9.69 -6.89
N PRO A 27 -7.23 -11.01 -6.72
CA PRO A 27 -7.65 -11.99 -7.72
C PRO A 27 -9.11 -11.78 -8.13
N ARG A 28 -9.43 -12.07 -9.40
CA ARG A 28 -10.78 -11.88 -9.95
C ARG A 28 -11.88 -12.58 -9.14
N HIS A 29 -11.59 -13.75 -8.57
CA HIS A 29 -12.56 -14.51 -7.78
C HIS A 29 -12.79 -13.95 -6.36
N LEU A 30 -11.90 -13.07 -5.87
CA LEU A 30 -12.03 -12.37 -4.59
C LEU A 30 -12.43 -10.91 -4.75
N ALA A 31 -12.51 -10.40 -5.98
CA ALA A 31 -12.88 -9.02 -6.24
C ALA A 31 -14.31 -8.74 -5.74
N SER A 32 -14.48 -7.64 -5.00
CA SER A 32 -15.76 -7.17 -4.47
C SER A 32 -15.89 -5.67 -4.73
N ASP A 33 -17.14 -5.21 -4.85
CA ASP A 33 -17.47 -3.79 -4.92
C ASP A 33 -17.27 -3.08 -3.56
N ASP A 34 -17.13 -3.84 -2.48
CA ASP A 34 -16.79 -3.33 -1.14
C ASP A 34 -15.34 -3.70 -0.76
N PRO A 35 -14.36 -2.83 -1.08
CA PRO A 35 -12.96 -3.04 -0.72
C PRO A 35 -12.70 -2.95 0.79
N VAL A 36 -13.55 -2.27 1.57
CA VAL A 36 -13.36 -2.16 3.03
C VAL A 36 -13.64 -3.51 3.68
N THR A 37 -14.72 -4.17 3.25
CA THR A 37 -15.05 -5.52 3.71
C THR A 37 -13.98 -6.53 3.30
N MET A 38 -13.42 -6.43 2.08
CA MET A 38 -12.29 -7.25 1.66
C MET A 38 -11.07 -7.07 2.56
N LEU A 39 -10.70 -5.82 2.86
CA LEU A 39 -9.54 -5.51 3.70
C LEU A 39 -9.67 -6.06 5.13
N GLY A 40 -10.89 -6.12 5.68
CA GLY A 40 -11.14 -6.66 7.01
C GLY A 40 -11.18 -8.19 7.07
N ASN A 41 -11.66 -8.84 6.00
CA ASN A 41 -11.98 -10.26 6.02
C ASN A 41 -10.99 -11.15 5.27
N LEU A 42 -10.18 -10.59 4.36
CA LEU A 42 -9.23 -11.35 3.56
C LEU A 42 -7.79 -11.13 4.03
N PRO A 43 -6.91 -12.12 3.83
CA PRO A 43 -5.47 -11.94 4.00
C PRO A 43 -4.95 -10.76 3.19
N PHE A 44 -4.19 -9.88 3.84
CA PHE A 44 -3.70 -8.64 3.24
C PHE A 44 -2.18 -8.66 3.10
N VAL A 45 -1.70 -8.34 1.89
CA VAL A 45 -0.28 -8.19 1.56
C VAL A 45 -0.03 -6.72 1.26
N ARG A 46 1.01 -6.14 1.87
CA ARG A 46 1.30 -4.70 1.73
C ARG A 46 2.78 -4.37 1.69
N PHE A 47 3.09 -3.12 1.37
CA PHE A 47 4.45 -2.62 1.39
C PHE A 47 5.10 -2.63 2.78
N GLN A 48 6.39 -2.94 2.80
CA GLN A 48 7.22 -2.97 4.01
C GLN A 48 7.62 -1.57 4.50
N PHE A 49 7.69 -1.42 5.82
CA PHE A 49 8.25 -0.27 6.53
C PHE A 49 9.80 -0.33 6.52
N PRO A 50 10.58 0.76 6.34
CA PRO A 50 10.27 2.17 6.66
C PRO A 50 10.11 3.10 5.43
N MET A 51 9.35 2.69 4.41
CA MET A 51 9.09 3.56 3.26
C MET A 51 7.96 4.57 3.56
N PRO A 52 8.01 5.81 3.01
CA PRO A 52 6.92 6.79 3.14
C PRO A 52 5.54 6.26 2.70
N LEU A 53 5.53 5.34 1.74
CA LEU A 53 4.31 4.68 1.26
C LEU A 53 3.60 3.88 2.35
N ALA A 54 4.34 3.20 3.23
CA ALA A 54 3.76 2.43 4.32
C ALA A 54 3.06 3.33 5.35
N ALA A 55 3.57 4.56 5.57
CA ALA A 55 2.91 5.53 6.43
C ALA A 55 1.58 6.03 5.83
N LEU A 56 1.55 6.29 4.51
CA LEU A 56 0.31 6.67 3.80
C LEU A 56 -0.75 5.57 3.88
N LEU A 57 -0.34 4.30 3.68
CA LEU A 57 -1.23 3.15 3.84
C LEU A 57 -1.84 3.10 5.25
N ASN A 58 -1.04 3.27 6.30
CA ASN A 58 -1.55 3.29 7.67
C ASN A 58 -2.55 4.43 7.91
N THR A 59 -2.28 5.62 7.36
CA THR A 59 -3.20 6.76 7.46
C THR A 59 -4.53 6.46 6.77
N GLU A 60 -4.52 5.88 5.58
CA GLU A 60 -5.77 5.53 4.88
C GLU A 60 -6.53 4.39 5.58
N LEU A 61 -5.85 3.34 6.05
CA LEU A 61 -6.50 2.26 6.80
C LEU A 61 -7.15 2.79 8.10
N ALA A 62 -6.46 3.69 8.81
CA ALA A 62 -7.02 4.35 9.98
C ALA A 62 -8.22 5.24 9.64
N ARG A 63 -8.16 5.99 8.52
CA ARG A 63 -9.27 6.81 8.03
C ARG A 63 -10.49 5.97 7.64
N LEU A 64 -10.27 4.78 7.07
CA LEU A 64 -11.30 3.82 6.71
C LEU A 64 -11.81 3.01 7.92
N GLN A 65 -11.19 3.19 9.10
CA GLN A 65 -11.49 2.44 10.32
C GLN A 65 -11.48 0.92 10.12
N VAL A 66 -10.57 0.42 9.26
CA VAL A 66 -10.45 -1.01 8.95
C VAL A 66 -9.18 -1.58 9.57
N ALA A 67 -9.31 -2.73 10.22
CA ALA A 67 -8.17 -3.52 10.67
C ALA A 67 -7.89 -4.62 9.65
N THR A 68 -6.67 -4.67 9.12
CA THR A 68 -6.27 -5.66 8.10
C THR A 68 -5.63 -6.90 8.71
N GLN A 69 -5.82 -8.04 8.06
CA GLN A 69 -5.14 -9.30 8.40
C GLN A 69 -3.81 -9.41 7.64
N ASP A 70 -2.77 -8.73 8.12
CA ASP A 70 -1.46 -8.68 7.45
C ASP A 70 -0.75 -10.04 7.48
N ILE A 71 -0.65 -10.72 6.34
CA ILE A 71 0.07 -12.01 6.23
C ILE A 71 1.53 -11.87 5.81
N THR A 72 1.87 -10.79 5.08
CA THR A 72 3.21 -10.58 4.55
C THR A 72 3.44 -9.12 4.20
N ARG A 73 4.69 -8.67 4.37
CA ARG A 73 5.16 -7.36 3.94
C ARG A 73 6.26 -7.54 2.91
N MET A 74 6.20 -6.76 1.83
CA MET A 74 7.12 -6.86 0.69
C MET A 74 7.65 -5.49 0.31
N ASP A 75 8.82 -5.44 -0.31
CA ASP A 75 9.51 -4.21 -0.70
C ASP A 75 9.42 -3.89 -2.20
N SER A 76 8.80 -4.77 -2.99
CA SER A 76 8.63 -4.58 -4.44
C SER A 76 7.18 -4.75 -4.89
N ILE A 77 6.76 -3.90 -5.84
CA ILE A 77 5.43 -3.99 -6.48
C ILE A 77 5.25 -5.36 -7.13
N ALA A 78 6.29 -5.85 -7.83
CA ALA A 78 6.24 -7.13 -8.52
C ALA A 78 6.00 -8.31 -7.56
N SER A 79 6.66 -8.31 -6.40
CA SER A 79 6.46 -9.33 -5.36
C SER A 79 5.02 -9.31 -4.84
N ILE A 80 4.46 -8.12 -4.59
CA ILE A 80 3.08 -7.97 -4.09
C ILE A 80 2.08 -8.49 -5.13
N ILE A 81 2.20 -8.09 -6.39
CA ILE A 81 1.31 -8.53 -7.47
C ILE A 81 1.41 -10.05 -7.65
N ASN A 82 2.63 -10.60 -7.65
CA ASN A 82 2.83 -12.04 -7.80
C ASN A 82 2.24 -12.82 -6.61
N CYS A 83 2.39 -12.31 -5.39
CA CYS A 83 1.80 -12.91 -4.19
C CYS A 83 0.27 -12.88 -4.24
N ALA A 84 -0.32 -11.74 -4.62
CA ALA A 84 -1.76 -11.62 -4.80
C ALA A 84 -2.27 -12.57 -5.89
N ALA A 85 -1.59 -12.67 -7.03
CA ALA A 85 -1.99 -13.52 -8.15
C ALA A 85 -1.89 -15.03 -7.82
N LYS A 86 -0.86 -15.43 -7.08
CA LYS A 86 -0.61 -16.83 -6.71
C LYS A 86 -1.45 -17.34 -5.53
N GLY A 87 -2.23 -16.47 -4.89
CA GLY A 87 -3.03 -16.73 -3.68
C GLY A 87 -3.14 -18.20 -3.27
N ASN A 88 -2.19 -18.64 -2.45
CA ASN A 88 -2.04 -19.98 -1.89
C ASN A 88 -2.37 -21.14 -2.87
N GLU A 89 -1.37 -21.55 -3.66
CA GLU A 89 -1.24 -22.96 -4.07
C GLU A 89 -1.05 -23.87 -2.85
#